data_AF-A0A1G7KTM6-F1
#
_entry.id   AF-A0A1G7KTM6-F1
#
_cell.length_a   1.000
_cell.length_b   1.000
_cell.length_c   1.000
_cell.angle_alpha   90.00
_cell.angle_beta   90.00
_cell.angle_gamma   90.00
#
_symmetry.space_group_name_H-M   'P 1'
#
loop_
_entity.id
_entity.type
_entity.pdbx_description
1 polymer ?
#
loop_
_entity_poly.entity_id
_entity_poly.type
_entity_poly.pdbx_seq_one_letter_code
_entity_poly.pdbx_strand_id
1 'polypeptide(L)'
;MKAVLHNKNLTMEERQAEAPKINNNEAPHTCIEKLQAIFAPGIRPDLLIKCNAVFFASSEKMSQLKDSSVDLVFTSPPYWNLKDYGHPGQIGQEDYDAYLERLNAVWKEAYRVTKENGILVINVGNRRVKGKYIPLAMDIYKTISDWVLIDTIIWYKPNALPQPAAYINRLFDDKFEYLLVFGKSYNYDYTFNKIRVPQKYAEADPREHKKNPEGRCIGNVWRIPAYRPPNIKSLGYHVAAFPEELAYMVIYAFTNPGGVVLDPFLGSGTTLKVASAINRVGIGYEINSQYRSLIEKRIMEPWSPPPFTEMDIIHGIDPHPPKANRKYRKKTRSECETRLF
;
A
#
# COMPACT_ATOMS: atom_id res chain seq x y z
N MET A 1 20.89 32.23 41.02
CA MET A 1 21.03 31.14 40.03
C MET A 1 19.98 31.33 38.93
N LYS A 2 20.38 31.87 37.77
CA LYS A 2 19.54 31.92 36.56
C LYS A 2 19.74 30.61 35.80
N ALA A 3 18.68 29.81 35.66
CA ALA A 3 18.69 28.68 34.74
C ALA A 3 18.38 29.20 33.33
N VAL A 4 19.38 29.10 32.45
CA VAL A 4 19.29 29.43 31.04
C VAL A 4 18.59 28.27 30.33
N LEU A 5 17.33 28.45 29.94
CA LEU A 5 16.67 27.57 28.97
C LEU A 5 17.10 28.02 27.57
N HIS A 6 18.05 27.29 26.99
CA HIS A 6 18.39 27.38 25.58
C HIS A 6 17.21 26.83 24.75
N ASN A 7 16.31 27.71 24.31
CA ASN A 7 15.42 27.41 23.19
C ASN A 7 16.24 27.46 21.91
N LYS A 8 16.68 26.28 21.42
CA LYS A 8 17.13 26.16 20.03
C LYS A 8 15.90 26.31 19.13
N ASN A 9 15.79 27.48 18.49
CA ASN A 9 14.85 27.68 17.39
C ASN A 9 15.28 26.79 16.23
N LEU A 10 14.58 25.66 16.04
CA LEU A 10 14.69 24.86 14.84
C LEU A 10 14.13 25.65 13.65
N THR A 11 14.88 25.65 12.55
CA THR A 11 14.57 26.28 11.27
C THR A 11 13.31 25.66 10.63
N MET A 12 12.65 26.38 9.72
CA MET A 12 11.47 25.87 8.99
C MET A 12 11.77 24.60 8.17
N GLU A 13 13.03 24.42 7.72
CA GLU A 13 13.50 23.22 7.03
C GLU A 13 13.50 21.98 7.93
N GLU A 14 13.74 22.14 9.24
CA GLU A 14 13.74 21.03 10.21
C GLU A 14 12.32 20.58 10.61
N ARG A 15 11.27 21.37 10.31
CA ARG A 15 9.88 20.99 10.61
C ARG A 15 9.18 20.22 9.49
N GLN A 16 9.73 20.16 8.27
CA GLN A 16 8.99 19.76 7.06
C GLN A 16 9.45 18.46 6.38
N ALA A 17 10.20 17.60 7.08
CA ALA A 17 10.59 16.29 6.54
C ALA A 17 10.53 15.16 7.58
N GLU A 18 10.03 15.41 8.79
CA GLU A 18 9.94 14.38 9.82
C GLU A 18 8.71 13.50 9.62
N ALA A 19 8.86 12.19 9.80
CA ALA A 19 7.73 11.29 9.96
C ALA A 19 6.78 11.85 11.04
N PRO A 20 5.45 11.71 10.89
CA PRO A 20 4.50 12.23 11.87
C PRO A 20 4.89 11.76 13.28
N LYS A 21 4.90 12.65 14.28
CA LYS A 21 5.24 12.30 15.66
C LYS A 21 4.20 11.33 16.21
N ILE A 22 4.54 10.04 16.24
CA ILE A 22 3.70 8.98 16.78
C ILE A 22 3.85 8.98 18.31
N ASN A 23 2.78 9.34 19.02
CA ASN A 23 2.75 9.29 20.48
C ASN A 23 2.38 7.85 20.91
N ASN A 24 3.35 7.08 21.42
CA ASN A 24 3.20 5.64 21.73
C ASN A 24 2.52 5.34 23.10
N ASN A 25 1.83 6.31 23.70
CA ASN A 25 1.32 6.21 25.07
C ASN A 25 -0.15 5.76 25.18
N GLU A 26 -0.66 4.90 24.28
CA GLU A 26 -1.95 4.24 24.54
C GLU A 26 -1.73 3.03 25.49
N ALA A 27 -2.43 3.04 26.63
CA ALA A 27 -2.32 1.99 27.63
C ALA A 27 -2.84 0.63 27.11
N PRO A 28 -2.20 -0.51 27.45
CA PRO A 28 -2.60 -1.85 26.96
C PRO A 28 -4.08 -2.23 27.19
N HIS A 29 -4.71 -1.69 28.23
CA HIS A 29 -6.11 -1.96 28.57
C HIS A 29 -7.10 -1.40 27.52
N THR A 30 -6.83 -0.25 26.91
CA THR A 30 -7.75 0.37 25.92
C THR A 30 -7.81 -0.42 24.62
N CYS A 31 -6.76 -1.18 24.32
CA CYS A 31 -6.61 -1.92 23.09
C CYS A 31 -7.39 -3.25 23.08
N ILE A 32 -7.43 -3.97 24.21
CA ILE A 32 -8.25 -5.19 24.34
C ILE A 32 -9.74 -4.83 24.24
N GLU A 33 -10.16 -3.74 24.86
CA GLU A 33 -11.54 -3.23 24.79
C GLU A 33 -11.91 -2.83 23.35
N LYS A 34 -11.03 -2.11 22.64
CA LYS A 34 -11.20 -1.79 21.20
C LYS A 34 -11.40 -3.07 20.37
N LEU A 35 -10.59 -4.11 20.60
CA LEU A 35 -10.71 -5.38 19.87
C LEU A 35 -12.00 -6.13 20.19
N GLN A 36 -12.42 -6.17 21.46
CA GLN A 36 -13.69 -6.79 21.87
C GLN A 36 -14.91 -6.09 21.24
N ALA A 37 -14.84 -4.77 21.02
CA ALA A 37 -15.90 -4.03 20.33
C ALA A 37 -16.06 -4.50 18.87
N ILE A 38 -14.99 -4.96 18.21
CA ILE A 38 -14.98 -5.37 16.81
C ILE A 38 -15.53 -6.80 16.64
N PHE A 39 -15.29 -7.69 17.60
CA PHE A 39 -15.65 -9.10 17.47
C PHE A 39 -17.10 -9.39 17.82
N ALA A 40 -17.67 -10.42 17.19
CA ALA A 40 -18.94 -10.98 17.59
C ALA A 40 -18.88 -11.52 19.04
N PRO A 41 -20.02 -11.57 19.77
CA PRO A 41 -20.02 -11.98 21.18
C PRO A 41 -19.36 -13.33 21.43
N GLY A 42 -18.48 -13.40 22.43
CA GLY A 42 -17.80 -14.63 22.85
C GLY A 42 -16.63 -15.07 21.96
N ILE A 43 -16.38 -14.40 20.83
CA ILE A 43 -15.27 -14.72 19.94
C ILE A 43 -13.94 -14.25 20.52
N ARG A 44 -12.91 -15.08 20.34
CA ARG A 44 -11.51 -14.77 20.66
C ARG A 44 -10.63 -15.04 19.44
N PRO A 45 -9.63 -14.22 19.15
CA PRO A 45 -8.69 -14.50 18.07
C PRO A 45 -7.72 -15.61 18.47
N ASP A 46 -7.19 -16.30 17.47
CA ASP A 46 -6.21 -17.36 17.67
C ASP A 46 -4.84 -16.82 18.09
N LEU A 47 -4.54 -15.57 17.73
CA LEU A 47 -3.35 -14.83 18.17
C LEU A 47 -3.74 -13.39 18.48
N LEU A 48 -3.23 -12.88 19.61
CA LEU A 48 -3.36 -11.49 20.03
C LEU A 48 -1.96 -10.94 20.37
N ILE A 49 -1.48 -9.94 19.63
CA ILE A 49 -0.11 -9.40 19.79
C ILE A 49 -0.02 -7.94 19.33
N LYS A 50 0.54 -7.06 20.18
CA LYS A 50 0.66 -5.60 19.93
C LYS A 50 -0.62 -4.97 19.34
N CYS A 51 -1.77 -5.24 19.95
CA CYS A 51 -3.06 -4.72 19.46
C CYS A 51 -3.48 -5.20 18.08
N ASN A 52 -2.94 -6.34 17.66
CA ASN A 52 -3.37 -7.03 16.46
C ASN A 52 -4.01 -8.37 16.84
N ALA A 53 -5.07 -8.71 16.13
CA ALA A 53 -5.74 -9.99 16.22
C ALA A 53 -5.56 -10.77 14.92
N VAL A 54 -5.31 -12.08 15.03
CA VAL A 54 -5.23 -12.97 13.88
C VAL A 54 -6.18 -14.14 14.08
N PHE A 55 -6.92 -14.45 13.02
CA PHE A 55 -7.74 -15.65 12.90
C PHE A 55 -7.08 -16.61 11.89
N PHE A 56 -6.80 -17.84 12.30
CA PHE A 56 -6.27 -18.87 11.42
C PHE A 56 -7.42 -19.59 10.70
N ALA A 57 -8.07 -18.87 9.78
CA ALA A 57 -9.28 -19.30 9.09
C ALA A 57 -9.35 -18.71 7.67
N SER A 58 -10.23 -19.25 6.83
CA SER A 58 -10.53 -18.64 5.52
C SER A 58 -11.26 -17.30 5.70
N SER A 59 -10.80 -16.28 4.99
CA SER A 59 -11.46 -14.97 4.89
C SER A 59 -12.69 -14.99 3.99
N GLU A 60 -13.01 -16.11 3.32
CA GLU A 60 -14.28 -16.31 2.59
C GLU A 60 -15.49 -16.26 3.56
N LYS A 61 -15.25 -16.36 4.87
CA LYS A 61 -16.25 -16.15 5.93
C LYS A 61 -15.61 -15.52 7.17
N MET A 62 -15.95 -14.27 7.46
CA MET A 62 -15.44 -13.47 8.58
C MET A 62 -16.50 -13.30 9.69
N SER A 63 -17.22 -14.38 10.04
CA SER A 63 -18.29 -14.33 11.06
C SER A 63 -17.80 -13.95 12.47
N GLN A 64 -16.48 -13.95 12.67
CA GLN A 64 -15.83 -13.47 13.89
C GLN A 64 -15.96 -11.95 14.07
N LEU A 65 -16.18 -11.21 12.98
CA LEU A 65 -16.25 -9.75 12.98
C LEU A 65 -17.69 -9.26 12.85
N LYS A 66 -18.03 -8.23 13.62
CA LYS A 66 -19.29 -7.49 13.44
C LYS A 66 -19.28 -6.71 12.13
N ASP A 67 -20.48 -6.46 11.61
CA ASP A 67 -20.70 -5.54 10.48
C ASP A 67 -20.17 -4.14 10.82
N SER A 68 -19.69 -3.41 9.82
CA SER A 68 -19.27 -2.00 9.97
C SER A 68 -18.29 -1.73 11.13
N SER A 69 -17.32 -2.62 11.33
CA SER A 69 -16.34 -2.57 12.42
C SER A 69 -14.92 -2.20 11.96
N VAL A 70 -14.66 -2.16 10.66
CA VAL A 70 -13.34 -1.93 10.05
C VAL A 70 -13.30 -0.58 9.31
N ASP A 71 -12.22 0.19 9.46
CA ASP A 71 -12.02 1.47 8.77
C ASP A 71 -11.36 1.29 7.38
N LEU A 72 -10.38 0.38 7.30
CA LEU A 72 -9.62 0.11 6.08
C LEU A 72 -9.42 -1.39 5.89
N VAL A 73 -9.69 -1.89 4.70
CA VAL A 73 -9.21 -3.19 4.24
C VAL A 73 -8.03 -2.96 3.30
N PHE A 74 -6.86 -3.49 3.63
CA PHE A 74 -5.67 -3.41 2.77
C PHE A 74 -5.02 -4.77 2.64
N THR A 75 -4.83 -5.24 1.41
CA THR A 75 -4.35 -6.59 1.16
C THR A 75 -3.73 -6.77 -0.22
N SER A 76 -3.12 -7.94 -0.43
CA SER A 76 -2.65 -8.44 -1.73
C SER A 76 -3.12 -9.90 -1.85
N PRO A 77 -4.15 -10.20 -2.66
CA PRO A 77 -4.71 -11.54 -2.74
C PRO A 77 -3.70 -12.52 -3.38
N PRO A 78 -3.86 -13.84 -3.18
CA PRO A 78 -3.14 -14.85 -3.96
C PRO A 78 -3.35 -14.60 -5.46
N TYR A 79 -2.27 -14.47 -6.25
CA TYR A 79 -2.42 -14.32 -7.71
C TYR A 79 -2.63 -15.68 -8.33
N TRP A 80 -3.62 -15.77 -9.22
CA TRP A 80 -4.01 -17.03 -9.84
C TRP A 80 -2.82 -17.81 -10.40
N ASN A 81 -2.70 -19.06 -9.96
CA ASN A 81 -1.73 -20.04 -10.38
C ASN A 81 -0.28 -19.50 -10.35
N LEU A 82 0.06 -18.72 -9.32
CA LEU A 82 1.40 -18.17 -9.11
C LEU A 82 2.19 -18.90 -8.04
N LYS A 83 1.59 -19.16 -6.88
CA LYS A 83 2.26 -19.78 -5.73
C LYS A 83 1.37 -20.81 -5.07
N ASP A 84 2.03 -21.80 -4.48
CA ASP A 84 1.47 -22.68 -3.48
C ASP A 84 1.87 -22.16 -2.09
N TYR A 85 0.87 -21.80 -1.28
CA TYR A 85 0.97 -21.30 0.09
C TYR A 85 0.80 -22.43 1.13
N GLY A 86 0.74 -23.70 0.69
CA GLY A 86 0.85 -24.87 1.55
C GLY A 86 -0.42 -25.21 2.32
N HIS A 87 -1.59 -24.79 1.84
CA HIS A 87 -2.88 -25.16 2.42
C HIS A 87 -3.85 -25.65 1.34
N PRO A 88 -4.53 -26.80 1.51
CA PRO A 88 -5.41 -27.38 0.48
C PRO A 88 -6.61 -26.47 0.13
N GLY A 89 -7.07 -25.67 1.08
CA GLY A 89 -8.14 -24.68 0.88
C GLY A 89 -7.68 -23.31 0.40
N GLN A 90 -6.42 -23.13 0.01
CA GLN A 90 -5.93 -21.82 -0.49
C GLN A 90 -6.67 -21.38 -1.75
N ILE A 91 -6.79 -20.07 -1.96
CA ILE A 91 -7.29 -19.47 -3.20
C ILE A 91 -6.16 -19.42 -4.22
N GLY A 92 -6.45 -19.73 -5.48
CA GLY A 92 -5.54 -19.55 -6.62
C GLY A 92 -4.94 -20.81 -7.24
N GLN A 93 -5.39 -22.01 -6.85
CA GLN A 93 -5.00 -23.28 -7.51
C GLN A 93 -6.12 -23.91 -8.34
N GLU A 94 -7.35 -23.46 -8.13
CA GLU A 94 -8.54 -23.77 -8.92
C GLU A 94 -8.49 -23.16 -10.33
N ASP A 95 -9.50 -23.44 -11.15
CA ASP A 95 -9.69 -22.77 -12.44
C ASP A 95 -9.92 -21.26 -12.27
N TYR A 96 -9.79 -20.50 -13.36
CA TYR A 96 -9.75 -19.04 -13.28
C TYR A 96 -11.08 -18.41 -12.86
N ASP A 97 -12.20 -18.98 -13.28
CA ASP A 97 -13.52 -18.44 -12.96
C ASP A 97 -13.89 -18.74 -11.50
N ALA A 98 -13.65 -19.98 -11.05
CA ALA A 98 -13.78 -20.37 -9.65
C ALA A 98 -12.88 -19.51 -8.73
N TYR A 99 -11.66 -19.19 -9.17
CA TYR A 99 -10.77 -18.29 -8.45
C TYR A 99 -11.37 -16.89 -8.26
N LEU A 100 -11.94 -16.29 -9.31
CA LEU A 100 -12.58 -14.98 -9.22
C LEU A 100 -13.83 -15.02 -8.32
N GLU A 101 -14.60 -16.11 -8.38
CA GLU A 101 -15.75 -16.33 -7.49
C GLU A 101 -15.34 -16.40 -6.01
N ARG A 102 -14.26 -17.10 -5.70
CA ARG A 102 -13.73 -17.20 -4.34
C ARG A 102 -13.17 -15.88 -3.82
N LEU A 103 -12.49 -15.10 -4.68
CA LEU A 103 -12.11 -13.73 -4.33
C LEU A 103 -13.33 -12.86 -4.04
N ASN A 104 -14.39 -12.98 -4.83
CA ASN A 104 -15.64 -12.25 -4.60
C ASN A 104 -16.33 -12.61 -3.28
N ALA A 105 -16.21 -13.86 -2.81
CA ALA A 105 -16.69 -14.21 -1.47
C ALA A 105 -15.96 -13.42 -0.37
N VAL A 106 -14.64 -13.26 -0.51
CA VAL A 106 -13.84 -12.43 0.40
C VAL A 106 -14.22 -10.95 0.28
N TRP A 107 -14.44 -10.42 -0.93
CA TRP A 107 -14.82 -9.02 -1.13
C TRP A 107 -16.19 -8.68 -0.53
N LYS A 108 -17.14 -9.62 -0.55
CA LYS A 108 -18.45 -9.46 0.11
C LYS A 108 -18.33 -9.40 1.63
N GLU A 109 -17.51 -10.27 2.23
CA GLU A 109 -17.25 -10.20 3.67
C GLU A 109 -16.50 -8.92 4.04
N ALA A 110 -15.52 -8.51 3.22
CA ALA A 110 -14.84 -7.23 3.38
C ALA A 110 -15.85 -6.06 3.32
N TYR A 111 -16.82 -6.08 2.38
CA TYR A 111 -17.86 -5.07 2.29
C TYR A 111 -18.71 -5.02 3.56
N ARG A 112 -19.16 -6.17 4.06
CA ARG A 112 -19.99 -6.27 5.27
C ARG A 112 -19.29 -5.68 6.50
N VAL A 113 -18.03 -6.05 6.72
CA VAL A 113 -17.29 -5.63 7.94
C VAL A 113 -16.75 -4.21 7.86
N THR A 114 -16.60 -3.66 6.65
CA THR A 114 -16.11 -2.28 6.48
C THR A 114 -17.21 -1.27 6.81
N LYS A 115 -16.87 -0.18 7.50
CA LYS A 115 -17.78 0.94 7.78
C LYS A 115 -18.27 1.58 6.47
N GLU A 116 -19.38 2.32 6.53
CA GLU A 116 -19.96 2.98 5.36
C GLU A 116 -18.95 3.92 4.66
N ASN A 117 -18.12 4.61 5.45
CA ASN A 117 -17.06 5.48 4.98
C ASN A 117 -15.66 4.83 4.98
N GLY A 118 -15.59 3.50 5.03
CA GLY A 118 -14.34 2.78 4.96
C GLY A 118 -13.89 2.51 3.52
N ILE A 119 -12.63 2.11 3.39
CA ILE A 119 -11.97 1.92 2.09
C ILE A 119 -11.45 0.49 1.97
N LEU A 120 -11.52 -0.06 0.76
CA LEU A 120 -10.81 -1.28 0.36
C LEU A 120 -9.70 -0.92 -0.62
N VAL A 121 -8.47 -1.31 -0.31
CA VAL A 121 -7.31 -1.18 -1.20
C VAL A 121 -6.76 -2.57 -1.52
N ILE A 122 -6.75 -2.92 -2.81
CA ILE A 122 -6.25 -4.20 -3.31
C ILE A 122 -4.96 -3.98 -4.08
N ASN A 123 -3.84 -4.50 -3.56
CA ASN A 123 -2.59 -4.59 -4.29
C ASN A 123 -2.62 -5.79 -5.25
N VAL A 124 -2.56 -5.53 -6.56
CA VAL A 124 -2.61 -6.58 -7.58
C VAL A 124 -1.73 -6.26 -8.79
N GLY A 125 -0.89 -7.23 -9.16
CA GLY A 125 -0.14 -7.24 -10.41
C GLY A 125 -0.84 -8.07 -11.49
N ASN A 126 -0.63 -7.67 -12.75
CA ASN A 126 -1.07 -8.48 -13.88
C ASN A 126 -0.11 -9.66 -14.10
N ARG A 127 -0.58 -10.67 -14.82
CA ARG A 127 0.13 -11.95 -14.96
C ARG A 127 0.31 -12.34 -16.41
N ARG A 128 1.31 -13.18 -16.67
CA ARG A 128 1.44 -13.87 -17.94
C ARG A 128 1.61 -15.37 -17.69
N VAL A 129 0.69 -16.16 -18.21
CA VAL A 129 0.68 -17.61 -18.04
C VAL A 129 0.70 -18.25 -19.43
N LYS A 130 1.73 -19.04 -19.71
CA LYS A 130 1.93 -19.71 -21.02
C LYS A 130 1.76 -18.73 -22.22
N GLY A 131 2.31 -17.52 -22.10
CA GLY A 131 2.26 -16.48 -23.13
C GLY A 131 1.00 -15.59 -23.10
N LYS A 132 -0.12 -16.06 -22.52
CA LYS A 132 -1.36 -15.27 -22.39
C LYS A 132 -1.22 -14.21 -21.31
N TYR A 133 -1.54 -12.96 -21.65
CA TYR A 133 -1.64 -11.88 -20.67
C TYR A 133 -2.97 -12.00 -19.92
N ILE A 134 -2.90 -12.00 -18.59
CA ILE A 134 -4.04 -12.06 -17.69
C ILE A 134 -4.11 -10.68 -17.00
N PRO A 135 -5.08 -9.82 -17.39
CA PRO A 135 -5.25 -8.49 -16.82
C PRO A 135 -5.97 -8.58 -15.47
N LEU A 136 -5.37 -9.32 -14.52
CA LEU A 136 -5.98 -9.68 -13.24
C LEU A 136 -6.56 -8.47 -12.48
N ALA A 137 -5.90 -7.32 -12.51
CA ALA A 137 -6.42 -6.10 -11.88
C ALA A 137 -7.77 -5.66 -12.47
N MET A 138 -7.91 -5.72 -13.79
CA MET A 138 -9.15 -5.37 -14.49
C MET A 138 -10.22 -6.44 -14.31
N ASP A 139 -9.82 -7.70 -14.23
CA ASP A 139 -10.76 -8.80 -14.00
C ASP A 139 -11.34 -8.71 -12.58
N ILE A 140 -10.53 -8.44 -11.55
CA ILE A 140 -11.01 -8.14 -10.18
C ILE A 140 -11.95 -6.94 -10.19
N TYR A 141 -11.57 -5.83 -10.83
CA TYR A 141 -12.43 -4.64 -10.93
C TYR A 141 -13.79 -4.95 -11.57
N LYS A 142 -13.83 -5.80 -12.61
CA LYS A 142 -15.08 -6.16 -13.29
C LYS A 142 -15.96 -7.09 -12.48
N THR A 143 -15.37 -7.96 -11.66
CA THR A 143 -16.13 -9.00 -10.96
C THR A 143 -16.48 -8.64 -9.53
N ILE A 144 -15.76 -7.71 -8.90
CA ILE A 144 -16.02 -7.30 -7.51
C ILE A 144 -17.44 -6.74 -7.37
N SER A 145 -18.23 -7.31 -6.47
CA SER A 145 -19.59 -6.85 -6.20
C SER A 145 -19.61 -5.78 -5.12
N ASP A 146 -20.63 -4.92 -5.15
CA ASP A 146 -21.00 -3.94 -4.11
C ASP A 146 -20.02 -2.77 -3.90
N TRP A 147 -18.74 -2.95 -4.22
CA TRP A 147 -17.70 -1.92 -4.18
C TRP A 147 -17.70 -1.05 -5.44
N VAL A 148 -17.37 0.23 -5.28
CA VAL A 148 -17.14 1.16 -6.40
C VAL A 148 -15.68 1.58 -6.47
N LEU A 149 -15.06 1.46 -7.64
CA LEU A 149 -13.68 1.92 -7.86
C LEU A 149 -13.68 3.46 -7.87
N ILE A 150 -12.90 4.06 -6.98
CA ILE A 150 -12.82 5.53 -6.83
C ILE A 150 -11.45 6.10 -7.23
N ASP A 151 -10.38 5.30 -7.19
CA ASP A 151 -9.04 5.69 -7.63
C ASP A 151 -8.18 4.46 -7.97
N THR A 152 -7.08 4.71 -8.66
CA THR A 152 -6.01 3.74 -8.89
C THR A 152 -4.67 4.38 -8.58
N ILE A 153 -3.87 3.72 -7.75
CA ILE A 153 -2.48 4.11 -7.47
C ILE A 153 -1.56 3.08 -8.12
N ILE A 154 -0.45 3.54 -8.68
CA ILE A 154 0.58 2.71 -9.29
C ILE A 154 1.73 2.55 -8.31
N TRP A 155 1.96 1.33 -7.85
CA TRP A 155 3.20 0.98 -7.16
C TRP A 155 4.28 0.72 -8.21
N TYR A 156 5.18 1.69 -8.39
CA TYR A 156 6.37 1.53 -9.22
C TYR A 156 7.48 0.84 -8.43
N LYS A 157 7.93 -0.30 -8.95
CA LYS A 157 8.98 -1.18 -8.41
C LYS A 157 10.30 -0.91 -9.15
N PRO A 158 11.18 -0.01 -8.66
CA PRO A 158 12.42 0.35 -9.35
C PRO A 158 13.40 -0.83 -9.51
N ASN A 159 13.27 -1.85 -8.68
CA ASN A 159 14.10 -3.06 -8.67
C ASN A 159 13.31 -4.31 -9.12
N ALA A 160 12.23 -4.16 -9.90
CA ALA A 160 11.50 -5.31 -10.41
C ALA A 160 12.40 -6.19 -11.30
N LEU A 161 12.25 -7.50 -11.14
CA LEU A 161 12.98 -8.50 -11.93
C LEU A 161 12.68 -8.34 -13.44
N PRO A 162 13.66 -8.64 -14.30
CA PRO A 162 13.43 -8.62 -15.74
C PRO A 162 12.43 -9.70 -16.16
N GLN A 163 11.83 -9.54 -17.35
CA GLN A 163 11.00 -10.57 -17.94
C GLN A 163 11.73 -11.92 -18.07
N PRO A 164 11.01 -13.07 -18.05
CA PRO A 164 11.60 -14.36 -18.37
C PRO A 164 12.33 -14.34 -19.71
N ALA A 165 13.39 -15.15 -19.84
CA ALA A 165 14.27 -15.16 -21.01
C ALA A 165 13.53 -15.27 -22.35
N ALA A 166 12.41 -16.00 -22.40
CA ALA A 166 11.56 -16.12 -23.59
C ALA A 166 10.98 -14.79 -24.10
N TYR A 167 10.93 -13.76 -23.26
CA TYR A 167 10.31 -12.45 -23.56
C TYR A 167 11.26 -11.26 -23.45
N ILE A 168 12.53 -11.46 -23.04
CA ILE A 168 13.47 -10.39 -22.69
C ILE A 168 13.70 -9.38 -23.84
N ASN A 169 13.66 -9.84 -25.10
CA ASN A 169 13.80 -9.02 -26.30
C ASN A 169 12.47 -8.82 -27.05
N ARG A 170 11.34 -9.09 -26.41
CA ARG A 170 10.00 -9.06 -27.04
C ARG A 170 9.00 -8.18 -26.31
N LEU A 171 9.15 -8.00 -25.00
CA LEU A 171 8.22 -7.27 -24.15
C LEU A 171 8.96 -6.33 -23.21
N PHE A 172 8.28 -5.27 -22.76
CA PHE A 172 8.78 -4.44 -21.67
C PHE A 172 8.77 -5.20 -20.34
N ASP A 173 9.70 -4.84 -19.46
CA ASP A 173 9.68 -5.27 -18.07
C ASP A 173 8.43 -4.75 -17.36
N ASP A 174 7.78 -5.64 -16.63
CA ASP A 174 6.70 -5.24 -15.73
C ASP A 174 7.29 -4.60 -14.47
N LYS A 175 7.22 -3.27 -14.42
CA LYS A 175 7.79 -2.48 -13.32
C LYS A 175 6.74 -2.01 -12.32
N PHE A 176 5.48 -2.45 -12.40
CA PHE A 176 4.48 -1.91 -11.49
C PHE A 176 3.41 -2.91 -11.06
N GLU A 177 2.65 -2.52 -10.04
CA GLU A 177 1.40 -3.17 -9.65
C GLU A 177 0.35 -2.08 -9.39
N TYR A 178 -0.92 -2.46 -9.49
CA TYR A 178 -2.02 -1.60 -9.12
C TYR A 178 -2.25 -1.68 -7.62
N LEU A 179 -2.61 -0.55 -7.03
CA LEU A 179 -3.46 -0.49 -5.86
C LEU A 179 -4.82 0.01 -6.35
N LEU A 180 -5.79 -0.88 -6.40
CA LEU A 180 -7.16 -0.53 -6.73
C LEU A 180 -7.83 0.00 -5.46
N VAL A 181 -8.36 1.22 -5.49
CA VAL A 181 -8.97 1.89 -4.33
C VAL A 181 -10.48 1.91 -4.51
N PHE A 182 -11.19 1.25 -3.60
CA PHE A 182 -12.63 1.13 -3.62
C PHE A 182 -13.28 1.78 -2.39
N GLY A 183 -14.41 2.44 -2.62
CA GLY A 183 -15.35 2.86 -1.58
C GLY A 183 -16.67 2.11 -1.72
N LYS A 184 -17.58 2.28 -0.75
CA LYS A 184 -18.95 1.76 -0.84
C LYS A 184 -19.87 2.61 -1.73
N SER A 185 -19.50 3.87 -1.94
CA SER A 185 -20.24 4.81 -2.80
C SER A 185 -19.31 5.90 -3.33
N TYR A 186 -19.83 6.75 -4.22
CA TYR A 186 -19.14 7.94 -4.74
C TYR A 186 -19.32 9.18 -3.85
N ASN A 187 -19.62 9.00 -2.56
CA ASN A 187 -19.83 10.13 -1.63
C ASN A 187 -18.52 10.74 -1.10
N TYR A 188 -17.36 10.09 -1.33
CA TYR A 188 -16.01 10.54 -0.95
C TYR A 188 -15.83 10.99 0.51
N ASP A 189 -16.73 10.59 1.43
CA ASP A 189 -16.72 10.95 2.85
C ASP A 189 -15.87 10.00 3.71
N TYR A 190 -14.76 9.51 3.15
CA TYR A 190 -13.83 8.62 3.85
C TYR A 190 -12.67 9.41 4.47
N THR A 191 -12.01 8.81 5.47
CA THR A 191 -10.79 9.39 6.03
C THR A 191 -9.71 9.47 4.95
N PHE A 192 -9.18 10.67 4.69
CA PHE A 192 -8.10 10.85 3.71
C PHE A 192 -7.01 11.81 4.19
N ASN A 193 -5.89 11.24 4.64
CA ASN A 193 -4.67 11.97 4.97
C ASN A 193 -3.82 12.11 3.70
N LYS A 194 -3.95 13.25 3.02
CA LYS A 194 -3.20 13.52 1.78
C LYS A 194 -1.70 13.57 2.08
N ILE A 195 -0.95 12.62 1.52
CA ILE A 195 0.50 12.53 1.68
C ILE A 195 1.16 13.68 0.91
N ARG A 196 1.99 14.44 1.61
CA ARG A 196 2.71 15.60 1.07
C ARG A 196 4.20 15.52 1.32
N VAL A 197 4.93 16.18 0.43
CA VAL A 197 6.39 16.37 0.51
C VAL A 197 6.73 17.83 0.18
N PRO A 198 7.89 18.34 0.61
CA PRO A 198 8.34 19.67 0.26
C PRO A 198 8.23 19.96 -1.24
N GLN A 199 7.77 21.17 -1.55
CA GLN A 199 7.60 21.62 -2.92
C GLN A 199 8.96 21.92 -3.55
N LYS A 200 9.54 20.93 -4.25
CA LYS A 200 10.84 21.06 -4.96
C LYS A 200 10.90 22.20 -5.98
N TYR A 201 9.74 22.70 -6.43
CA TYR A 201 9.59 23.76 -7.42
C TYR A 201 8.63 24.87 -6.93
N ALA A 202 8.82 25.37 -5.71
CA ALA A 202 7.91 26.37 -5.14
C ALA A 202 7.89 27.66 -5.97
N GLU A 203 9.00 27.98 -6.64
CA GLU A 203 9.14 29.18 -7.47
C GLU A 203 8.70 28.97 -8.94
N ALA A 204 8.58 27.72 -9.41
CA ALA A 204 8.23 27.45 -10.80
C ALA A 204 6.75 27.71 -11.10
N ASP A 205 5.87 27.64 -10.07
CA ASP A 205 4.47 28.06 -10.19
C ASP A 205 4.28 29.43 -9.52
N PRO A 206 4.07 30.51 -10.28
CA PRO A 206 3.88 31.85 -9.72
C PRO A 206 2.54 32.02 -9.00
N ARG A 207 1.64 31.02 -9.01
CA ARG A 207 0.31 31.10 -8.39
C ARG A 207 0.38 30.67 -6.92
N GLU A 208 0.53 31.64 -6.03
CA GLU A 208 0.55 31.44 -4.57
C GLU A 208 -0.62 30.58 -4.03
N HIS A 209 -1.85 30.78 -4.55
CA HIS A 209 -3.03 30.01 -4.11
C HIS A 209 -2.98 28.51 -4.43
N LYS A 210 -2.04 28.05 -5.27
CA LYS A 210 -1.83 26.63 -5.57
C LYS A 210 -0.76 26.00 -4.69
N LYS A 211 -0.04 26.80 -3.91
CA LYS A 211 0.92 26.31 -2.93
C LYS A 211 0.16 25.90 -1.67
N ASN A 212 0.56 24.79 -1.08
CA ASN A 212 0.07 24.37 0.21
C ASN A 212 1.23 24.45 1.20
N PRO A 213 1.04 25.02 2.40
CA PRO A 213 2.12 25.20 3.38
C PRO A 213 2.75 23.87 3.83
N GLU A 214 2.04 22.75 3.72
CA GLU A 214 2.54 21.40 4.04
C GLU A 214 3.24 20.72 2.84
N GLY A 215 3.39 21.43 1.71
CA GLY A 215 4.01 20.92 0.49
C GLY A 215 3.02 20.32 -0.53
N ARG A 216 3.56 19.74 -1.60
CA ARG A 216 2.73 19.12 -2.65
C ARG A 216 2.36 17.69 -2.34
N CYS A 217 1.27 17.25 -2.95
CA CYS A 217 0.97 15.84 -3.04
C CYS A 217 2.04 15.11 -3.87
N ILE A 218 2.43 13.92 -3.42
CA ILE A 218 3.32 13.02 -4.16
C ILE A 218 2.66 12.39 -5.40
N GLY A 219 1.33 12.49 -5.51
CA GLY A 219 0.54 11.90 -6.59
C GLY A 219 0.22 10.42 -6.36
N ASN A 220 -0.28 9.76 -7.41
CA ASN A 220 -0.74 8.37 -7.40
C ASN A 220 0.25 7.40 -8.08
N VAL A 221 1.53 7.76 -8.19
CA VAL A 221 2.60 6.85 -8.62
C VAL A 221 3.68 6.84 -7.55
N TRP A 222 3.82 5.71 -6.86
CA TRP A 222 4.68 5.58 -5.68
C TRP A 222 5.90 4.72 -6.01
N ARG A 223 7.10 5.29 -5.83
CA ARG A 223 8.36 4.61 -6.11
C ARG A 223 8.85 3.89 -4.87
N ILE A 224 8.57 2.59 -4.75
CA ILE A 224 8.94 1.80 -3.57
C ILE A 224 9.65 0.52 -4.04
N PRO A 225 10.91 0.26 -3.65
CA PRO A 225 11.60 -0.98 -3.97
C PRO A 225 10.84 -2.21 -3.44
N ALA A 226 10.65 -3.20 -4.29
CA ALA A 226 10.13 -4.50 -3.87
C ALA A 226 11.23 -5.28 -3.16
N TYR A 227 11.07 -5.58 -1.89
CA TYR A 227 11.97 -6.48 -1.16
C TYR A 227 11.19 -7.55 -0.43
N ARG A 228 11.86 -8.67 -0.17
CA ARG A 228 11.40 -9.67 0.80
C ARG A 228 12.08 -9.35 2.12
N PRO A 229 11.34 -9.19 3.23
CA PRO A 229 11.94 -9.02 4.55
C PRO A 229 13.01 -10.09 4.82
N PRO A 230 14.19 -9.73 5.34
CA PRO A 230 15.34 -10.64 5.48
C PRO A 230 15.00 -11.95 6.23
N ASN A 231 14.12 -11.86 7.22
CA ASN A 231 13.72 -12.94 8.13
C ASN A 231 12.82 -14.01 7.48
N ILE A 232 12.35 -13.75 6.25
CA ILE A 232 11.44 -14.61 5.49
C ILE A 232 12.20 -15.53 4.53
N LYS A 233 13.47 -15.23 4.22
CA LYS A 233 14.29 -16.04 3.31
C LYS A 233 14.51 -17.48 3.81
N SER A 234 14.47 -17.73 5.13
CA SER A 234 14.64 -19.06 5.72
C SER A 234 13.40 -19.97 5.63
N LEU A 235 12.22 -19.40 5.34
CA LEU A 235 10.96 -20.15 5.18
C LEU A 235 10.64 -20.50 3.72
N GLY A 236 11.56 -20.23 2.80
CA GLY A 236 11.43 -20.54 1.37
C GLY A 236 10.55 -19.57 0.58
N TYR A 237 10.07 -20.01 -0.58
CA TYR A 237 9.37 -19.18 -1.57
C TYR A 237 7.89 -18.91 -1.24
N HIS A 238 7.35 -19.49 -0.16
CA HIS A 238 5.93 -19.52 0.18
C HIS A 238 5.36 -18.17 0.64
N VAL A 239 6.21 -17.16 0.88
CA VAL A 239 5.76 -15.86 1.35
C VAL A 239 5.92 -14.81 0.25
N ALA A 240 4.80 -14.29 -0.25
CA ALA A 240 4.75 -13.09 -1.07
C ALA A 240 4.29 -11.95 -0.16
N ALA A 241 5.19 -11.05 0.19
CA ALA A 241 4.90 -9.90 1.03
C ALA A 241 5.22 -8.63 0.26
N PHE A 242 4.32 -7.64 0.31
CA PHE A 242 4.67 -6.27 -0.08
C PHE A 242 5.56 -5.61 0.98
N PRO A 243 6.32 -4.56 0.61
CA PRO A 243 7.14 -3.76 1.53
C PRO A 243 6.34 -3.05 2.62
N GLU A 244 6.95 -2.82 3.78
CA GLU A 244 6.37 -2.03 4.87
C GLU A 244 5.99 -0.61 4.44
N GLU A 245 6.77 0.02 3.56
CA GLU A 245 6.51 1.37 3.06
C GLU A 245 5.21 1.45 2.26
N LEU A 246 4.88 0.40 1.49
CA LEU A 246 3.64 0.36 0.73
C LEU A 246 2.44 0.33 1.67
N ALA A 247 2.50 -0.52 2.71
CA ALA A 247 1.47 -0.60 3.74
C ALA A 247 1.34 0.71 4.51
N TYR A 248 2.47 1.35 4.84
CA TYR A 248 2.48 2.61 5.57
C TYR A 248 1.73 3.70 4.81
N MET A 249 2.01 3.84 3.52
CA MET A 249 1.39 4.85 2.67
C MET A 249 -0.13 4.67 2.60
N VAL A 250 -0.60 3.43 2.43
CA VAL A 250 -2.04 3.13 2.37
C VAL A 250 -2.70 3.33 3.74
N ILE A 251 -2.16 2.75 4.80
CA ILE A 251 -2.75 2.83 6.15
C ILE A 251 -2.77 4.29 6.63
N TYR A 252 -1.69 5.04 6.42
CA TYR A 252 -1.66 6.46 6.75
C TYR A 252 -2.72 7.23 5.96
N ALA A 253 -2.79 7.03 4.64
CA ALA A 253 -3.71 7.77 3.79
C ALA A 253 -5.17 7.56 4.17
N PHE A 254 -5.57 6.34 4.56
CA PHE A 254 -6.99 6.00 4.73
C PHE A 254 -7.43 5.74 6.17
N THR A 255 -6.58 5.99 7.18
CA THR A 255 -6.94 5.83 8.59
C THR A 255 -6.32 6.88 9.51
N ASN A 256 -6.95 7.12 10.65
CA ASN A 256 -6.40 7.89 11.76
C ASN A 256 -5.83 6.96 12.85
N PRO A 257 -4.99 7.47 13.78
CA PRO A 257 -4.57 6.69 14.95
C PRO A 257 -5.78 6.10 15.68
N GLY A 258 -5.66 4.84 16.09
CA GLY A 258 -6.75 4.04 16.66
C GLY A 258 -7.69 3.38 15.65
N GLY A 259 -7.58 3.69 14.35
CA GLY A 259 -8.37 3.07 13.29
C GLY A 259 -8.10 1.56 13.14
N VAL A 260 -9.08 0.84 12.61
CA VAL A 260 -9.07 -0.61 12.44
C VAL A 260 -8.71 -0.98 11.00
N VAL A 261 -7.62 -1.72 10.83
CA VAL A 261 -7.11 -2.19 9.53
C VAL A 261 -7.28 -3.69 9.42
N LEU A 262 -7.95 -4.17 8.37
CA LEU A 262 -8.14 -5.57 8.06
C LEU A 262 -7.24 -6.01 6.89
N ASP A 263 -6.60 -7.16 7.04
CA ASP A 263 -5.94 -7.90 5.96
C ASP A 263 -6.54 -9.31 5.81
N PRO A 264 -7.41 -9.57 4.82
CA PRO A 264 -7.99 -10.89 4.59
C PRO A 264 -7.00 -11.94 4.05
N PHE A 265 -5.79 -11.54 3.66
CA PHE A 265 -4.74 -12.43 3.14
C PHE A 265 -3.40 -12.09 3.82
N LEU A 266 -3.38 -12.25 5.14
CA LEU A 266 -2.37 -11.69 6.01
C LEU A 266 -0.93 -12.11 5.66
N GLY A 267 -0.73 -13.36 5.24
CA GLY A 267 0.59 -13.90 4.93
C GLY A 267 1.57 -13.71 6.09
N SER A 268 2.69 -13.04 5.83
CA SER A 268 3.70 -12.79 6.87
C SER A 268 3.35 -11.70 7.89
N GLY A 269 2.22 -11.02 7.76
CA GLY A 269 1.79 -10.01 8.73
C GLY A 269 2.36 -8.61 8.55
N THR A 270 2.78 -8.21 7.33
CA THR A 270 3.28 -6.86 7.06
C THR A 270 2.26 -5.78 7.42
N THR A 271 0.99 -5.97 7.07
CA THR A 271 -0.09 -5.01 7.36
C THR A 271 -0.23 -4.75 8.86
N LEU A 272 -0.24 -5.82 9.67
CA LEU A 272 -0.39 -5.72 11.14
C LEU A 272 0.86 -5.13 11.81
N LYS A 273 2.05 -5.50 11.32
CA LYS A 273 3.31 -4.89 11.76
C LYS A 273 3.25 -3.38 11.59
N VAL A 274 2.89 -2.92 10.40
CA VAL A 274 2.85 -1.48 10.10
C VAL A 274 1.71 -0.80 10.83
N ALA A 275 0.50 -1.38 10.84
CA ALA A 275 -0.65 -0.83 11.58
C ALA A 275 -0.28 -0.54 13.04
N SER A 276 0.27 -1.53 13.76
CA SER A 276 0.69 -1.33 15.14
C SER A 276 1.85 -0.35 15.30
N ALA A 277 2.83 -0.33 14.39
CA ALA A 277 3.95 0.62 14.42
C ALA A 277 3.49 2.08 14.27
N ILE A 278 2.34 2.32 13.64
CA ILE A 278 1.72 3.64 13.52
C ILE A 278 0.43 3.78 14.34
N ASN A 279 0.28 3.06 15.45
CA ASN A 279 -0.86 3.18 16.38
C ASN A 279 -2.24 2.91 15.78
N ARG A 280 -2.37 1.91 14.90
CA ARG A 280 -3.65 1.37 14.43
C ARG A 280 -3.87 -0.02 15.02
N VAL A 281 -5.13 -0.46 15.05
CA VAL A 281 -5.53 -1.81 15.44
C VAL A 281 -5.57 -2.66 14.18
N GLY A 282 -4.87 -3.78 14.18
CA GLY A 282 -4.83 -4.68 13.03
C GLY A 282 -5.66 -5.95 13.23
N ILE A 283 -6.34 -6.41 12.18
CA ILE A 283 -7.01 -7.70 12.11
C ILE A 283 -6.52 -8.43 10.87
N GLY A 284 -6.16 -9.69 11.00
CA GLY A 284 -5.70 -10.49 9.86
C GLY A 284 -6.31 -11.88 9.81
N TYR A 285 -6.56 -12.36 8.60
CA TYR A 285 -6.92 -13.74 8.32
C TYR A 285 -5.78 -14.44 7.59
N GLU A 286 -5.35 -15.59 8.09
CA GLU A 286 -4.35 -16.44 7.46
C GLU A 286 -4.82 -17.89 7.53
N ILE A 287 -5.05 -18.53 6.39
CA ILE A 287 -5.60 -19.89 6.39
C ILE A 287 -4.58 -20.92 6.89
N ASN A 288 -3.28 -20.68 6.70
CA ASN A 288 -2.23 -21.60 7.10
C ASN A 288 -1.68 -21.27 8.50
N SER A 289 -2.12 -22.04 9.51
CA SER A 289 -1.68 -21.87 10.90
C SER A 289 -0.18 -22.02 11.14
N GLN A 290 0.56 -22.62 10.21
CA GLN A 290 2.03 -22.71 10.28
C GLN A 290 2.71 -21.34 10.21
N TYR A 291 2.01 -20.30 9.74
CA TYR A 291 2.53 -18.94 9.65
C TYR A 291 2.55 -18.22 11.00
N ARG A 292 1.94 -18.78 12.05
CA ARG A 292 1.86 -18.17 13.39
C ARG A 292 3.19 -17.61 13.89
N SER A 293 4.21 -18.46 13.97
CA SER A 293 5.52 -18.03 14.50
C SER A 293 6.20 -17.00 13.62
N LEU A 294 5.94 -16.99 12.31
CA LEU A 294 6.42 -15.96 11.40
C LEU A 294 5.70 -14.62 11.67
N ILE A 295 4.38 -14.64 11.74
CA ILE A 295 3.54 -13.45 11.99
C ILE A 295 3.92 -12.81 13.32
N GLU A 296 4.08 -13.60 14.39
CA GLU A 296 4.51 -13.12 15.71
C GLU A 296 5.86 -12.41 15.62
N LYS A 297 6.88 -13.05 15.02
CA LYS A 297 8.22 -12.47 14.84
C LYS A 297 8.18 -11.18 14.02
N ARG A 298 7.37 -11.15 12.96
CA ARG A 298 7.23 -10.00 12.06
C ARG A 298 6.56 -8.80 12.74
N ILE A 299 5.48 -9.02 13.48
CA ILE A 299 4.80 -7.94 14.23
C ILE A 299 5.70 -7.40 15.36
N MET A 300 6.52 -8.26 15.97
CA MET A 300 7.45 -7.84 17.02
C MET A 300 8.66 -7.05 16.50
N GLU A 301 9.08 -7.29 15.26
CA GLU A 301 10.21 -6.62 14.62
C GLU A 301 10.07 -5.08 14.66
N PRO A 302 11.05 -4.36 15.22
CA PRO A 302 11.05 -2.90 15.21
C PRO A 302 11.00 -2.36 13.78
N TRP A 303 10.18 -1.34 13.57
CA TRP A 303 10.11 -0.60 12.32
C TRP A 303 9.57 0.79 12.62
N SER A 304 10.11 1.79 11.93
CA SER A 304 9.69 3.18 12.02
C SER A 304 9.40 3.72 10.63
N PRO A 305 8.39 4.58 10.46
CA PRO A 305 8.08 5.13 9.15
C PRO A 305 9.23 5.98 8.61
N PRO A 306 9.69 5.73 7.37
CA PRO A 306 10.63 6.63 6.71
C PRO A 306 9.90 7.89 6.22
N PRO A 307 10.63 8.98 5.91
CA PRO A 307 10.03 10.19 5.40
C PRO A 307 9.40 9.96 4.01
N PHE A 308 8.23 10.56 3.76
CA PHE A 308 7.49 10.38 2.50
C PHE A 308 8.26 10.79 1.25
N THR A 309 9.29 11.63 1.40
CA THR A 309 10.21 12.00 0.33
C THR A 309 10.90 10.79 -0.29
N GLU A 310 11.14 9.71 0.46
CA GLU A 310 11.80 8.52 -0.09
C GLU A 310 10.91 7.72 -1.06
N MET A 311 9.58 7.84 -0.93
CA MET A 311 8.60 7.18 -1.81
C MET A 311 8.15 8.04 -3.00
N ASP A 312 8.57 9.29 -3.03
CA ASP A 312 8.22 10.25 -4.08
C ASP A 312 8.99 9.95 -5.37
N ILE A 313 8.27 9.79 -6.49
CA ILE A 313 8.89 9.39 -7.76
C ILE A 313 9.86 10.44 -8.31
N ILE A 314 9.72 11.70 -7.90
CA ILE A 314 10.63 12.79 -8.31
C ILE A 314 11.76 13.07 -7.30
N HIS A 315 11.85 12.26 -6.24
CA HIS A 315 12.93 12.33 -5.29
C HIS A 315 14.27 12.01 -5.97
N GLY A 316 15.29 12.83 -5.73
CA GLY A 316 16.62 12.66 -6.34
C GLY A 316 16.76 13.03 -7.83
N ILE A 317 15.69 13.43 -8.55
CA ILE A 317 15.81 13.90 -9.94
C ILE A 317 16.45 15.30 -9.97
N ASP A 318 17.56 15.52 -10.67
CA ASP A 318 18.07 16.90 -10.89
C ASP A 318 17.03 17.69 -11.72
N PRO A 319 16.50 18.79 -11.17
CA PRO A 319 15.49 19.60 -11.84
C PRO A 319 15.94 20.28 -13.12
N HIS A 320 17.24 20.41 -13.36
CA HIS A 320 17.76 21.04 -14.56
C HIS A 320 18.03 19.95 -15.60
N PRO A 321 17.28 19.88 -16.73
CA PRO A 321 17.84 19.24 -17.90
C PRO A 321 19.20 19.90 -18.14
N PRO A 322 20.27 19.12 -18.46
CA PRO A 322 21.57 19.72 -18.77
C PRO A 322 21.30 20.85 -19.74
N LYS A 323 21.76 22.07 -19.41
CA LYS A 323 21.51 23.26 -20.23
C LYS A 323 21.92 22.89 -21.65
N ALA A 324 20.94 22.53 -22.49
CA ALA A 324 21.20 22.30 -23.89
C ALA A 324 21.83 23.61 -24.34
N ASN A 325 23.06 23.55 -24.85
CA ASN A 325 23.66 24.68 -25.52
C ASN A 325 22.70 25.04 -26.65
N ARG A 326 21.72 25.91 -26.36
CA ARG A 326 20.79 26.52 -27.29
C ARG A 326 21.58 27.53 -28.11
N LYS A 327 22.60 27.06 -28.82
CA LYS A 327 22.91 27.59 -30.14
C LYS A 327 21.81 27.05 -31.06
N TYR A 328 20.60 27.57 -30.89
CA TYR A 328 19.70 27.70 -32.02
C TYR A 328 20.48 28.54 -33.02
N ARG A 329 21.12 27.89 -33.99
CA ARG A 329 21.54 28.54 -35.22
C ARG A 329 20.25 29.18 -35.74
N LYS A 330 20.13 30.50 -35.63
CA LYS A 330 19.24 31.26 -36.49
C LYS A 330 19.69 30.91 -37.90
N LYS A 331 19.06 29.91 -38.53
CA LYS A 331 19.09 29.82 -39.97
C LYS A 331 18.40 31.09 -40.43
N THR A 332 19.19 32.04 -40.88
CA THR A 332 18.69 33.16 -41.68
C THR A 332 17.91 32.55 -42.83
N ARG A 333 16.80 33.20 -43.16
CA ARG A 333 15.78 32.77 -44.13
C ARG A 333 16.31 32.66 -45.58
N SER A 334 17.62 32.71 -45.80
CA SER A 334 18.29 32.73 -47.11
C SER A 334 18.90 31.40 -47.55
N GLU A 335 18.81 30.33 -46.75
CA GLU A 335 19.42 29.02 -47.10
C GLU A 335 18.41 27.96 -47.56
N CYS A 336 17.16 28.34 -47.88
CA CYS A 336 16.11 27.40 -48.31
C CYS A 336 15.79 27.44 -49.82
N GLU A 337 16.50 28.25 -50.61
CA GLU A 337 16.29 28.37 -52.06
C GLU A 337 17.57 28.07 -52.84
N THR A 338 18.02 26.82 -52.82
CA THR A 338 18.74 26.21 -53.96
C THR A 338 18.94 24.73 -53.70
N ARG A 339 17.98 23.92 -54.15
CA ARG A 339 18.15 22.53 -54.63
C ARG A 339 16.77 21.92 -54.91
N LEU A 340 16.16 22.42 -55.97
CA LEU A 340 15.22 21.67 -56.78
C LEU A 340 15.56 22.00 -58.23
N PHE A 341 16.49 21.24 -58.81
CA PHE A 341 16.56 20.87 -60.21
C PHE A 341 17.31 19.53 -60.29
#